data_AF-A0A2S6U0F4-F1
#
_entry.id   AF-A0A2S6U0F4-F1
#
_cell.length_a   1.000
_cell.length_b   1.000
_cell.length_c   1.000
_cell.angle_alpha   90.00
_cell.angle_beta   90.00
_cell.angle_gamma   90.00
#
_symmetry.space_group_name_H-M   'P 1'
#
loop_
_entity.id
_entity.type
_entity.pdbx_description
1 polymer ?
#
loop_
_entity_poly.entity_id
_entity_poly.type
_entity_poly.pdbx_seq_one_letter_code
_entity_poly.pdbx_strand_id
1 'polypeptide(L)'
;MNNWVIAGYTCSDHAQKRMQQRGIRKESVEAVLMHGDKRSHQGGDAVAIFVSKRAGGQLVKDRVITPALLERLVNLVVLTAEGIIVTTFPRKGGRLRRGEPA
;
A
#
# COMPACT_ATOMS: atom_id res chain seq x y z
N MET A 1 8.49 -5.98 21.81
CA MET A 1 8.22 -5.33 20.52
C MET A 1 7.25 -6.22 19.76
N ASN A 2 6.07 -5.72 19.38
CA ASN A 2 5.11 -6.51 18.60
C ASN A 2 5.47 -6.35 17.12
N ASN A 3 6.19 -7.34 16.56
CA ASN A 3 6.46 -7.35 15.13
C ASN A 3 5.16 -7.71 14.40
N TRP A 4 4.53 -6.70 13.80
CA TRP A 4 3.40 -6.95 12.90
C TRP A 4 3.92 -7.57 11.61
N VAL A 5 3.33 -8.70 11.22
CA VAL A 5 3.52 -9.29 9.89
C VAL A 5 2.23 -9.10 9.10
N ILE A 6 2.33 -8.60 7.86
CA ILE A 6 1.18 -8.32 6.99
C ILE A 6 1.50 -8.87 5.60
N ALA A 7 0.70 -9.83 5.10
CA ALA A 7 0.92 -10.49 3.80
C ALA A 7 2.36 -11.00 3.59
N GLY A 8 3.01 -11.50 4.65
CA GLY A 8 4.40 -11.98 4.60
C GLY A 8 5.49 -10.90 4.75
N TYR A 9 5.11 -9.62 4.84
CA TYR A 9 6.06 -8.52 5.06
C TYR A 9 6.18 -8.17 6.54
N THR A 10 7.41 -7.86 6.98
CA THR A 10 7.66 -7.33 8.33
C THR A 10 7.29 -5.85 8.37
N CYS A 11 6.40 -5.43 9.27
CA CYS A 11 6.01 -4.04 9.40
C CYS A 11 6.91 -3.30 10.38
N SER A 12 7.71 -2.35 9.87
CA SER A 12 8.63 -1.56 10.69
C SER A 12 7.91 -0.73 11.75
N ASP A 13 8.59 -0.41 12.85
CA ASP A 13 8.05 0.48 13.90
C ASP A 13 7.62 1.85 13.34
N HIS A 14 8.36 2.35 12.34
CA HIS A 14 7.98 3.57 11.63
C HIS A 14 6.64 3.41 10.92
N ALA A 15 6.47 2.35 10.12
CA ALA A 15 5.22 2.08 9.43
C ALA A 15 4.05 1.89 10.42
N GLN A 16 4.25 1.12 11.50
CA GLN A 16 3.22 0.90 12.53
C GLN A 16 2.74 2.24 13.13
N LYS A 17 3.68 3.12 13.53
CA LYS A 17 3.36 4.45 14.05
C LYS A 17 2.60 5.30 13.02
N ARG A 18 3.02 5.30 11.76
CA ARG A 18 2.35 6.06 10.69
C ARG A 18 0.96 5.54 10.38
N MET A 19 0.76 4.22 10.42
CA MET A 19 -0.55 3.61 10.24
C MET A 19 -1.51 4.06 11.33
N GLN A 20 -1.10 3.97 12.60
CA GLN A 20 -1.89 4.39 13.74
C GLN A 20 -2.23 5.88 13.68
N GLN A 21 -1.25 6.75 13.45
CA GLN A 21 -1.44 8.21 13.35
C GLN A 21 -2.41 8.63 12.25
N ARG A 22 -2.55 7.83 11.19
CA ARG A 22 -3.34 8.16 9.99
C ARG A 22 -4.62 7.33 9.87
N GLY A 23 -4.93 6.50 10.87
CA GLY A 23 -6.09 5.59 10.82
C GLY A 23 -6.02 4.55 9.69
N ILE A 24 -4.82 4.19 9.22
CA ILE A 24 -4.64 3.18 8.18
C ILE A 24 -4.73 1.80 8.83
N ARG A 25 -5.72 1.02 8.40
CA ARG A 25 -5.99 -0.32 8.93
C ARG A 25 -5.05 -1.36 8.31
N LYS A 26 -4.70 -2.40 9.08
CA LYS A 26 -3.90 -3.54 8.60
C LYS A 26 -4.51 -4.21 7.38
N GLU A 27 -5.82 -4.47 7.42
CA GLU A 27 -6.60 -5.03 6.31
C GLU A 27 -6.42 -4.25 5.00
N SER A 28 -6.32 -2.92 5.08
CA SER A 28 -6.11 -2.08 3.90
C SER A 28 -4.69 -2.21 3.35
N VAL A 29 -3.69 -2.31 4.22
CA VAL A 29 -2.29 -2.56 3.80
C VAL A 29 -2.16 -3.95 3.18
N GLU A 30 -2.77 -4.95 3.81
CA GLU A 30 -2.77 -6.33 3.35
C GLU A 30 -3.37 -6.47 1.95
N ALA A 31 -4.55 -5.89 1.71
CA ALA A 31 -5.17 -5.92 0.40
C ALA A 31 -4.38 -5.15 -0.67
N VAL A 32 -3.64 -4.08 -0.34
CA VAL A 32 -2.70 -3.45 -1.29
C VAL A 32 -1.53 -4.38 -1.60
N LEU A 33 -0.97 -5.08 -0.62
CA LEU A 33 0.14 -6.01 -0.84
C LEU A 33 -0.27 -7.22 -1.67
N MET A 34 -1.47 -7.75 -1.45
CA MET A 34 -1.99 -8.92 -2.18
C MET A 34 -2.51 -8.58 -3.58
N HIS A 35 -3.13 -7.41 -3.76
CA HIS A 35 -3.86 -7.09 -5.00
C HIS A 35 -3.37 -5.84 -5.74
N GLY A 36 -2.27 -5.22 -5.30
CA GLY A 36 -1.67 -4.06 -5.94
C GLY A 36 -1.24 -4.34 -7.38
N ASP A 37 -1.89 -3.68 -8.34
CA ASP A 37 -1.58 -3.79 -9.78
C ASP A 37 -0.52 -2.79 -10.25
N LYS A 38 -0.19 -1.78 -9.43
CA LYS A 38 0.82 -0.78 -9.74
C LYS A 38 2.00 -0.88 -8.80
N ARG A 39 3.19 -0.90 -9.40
CA ARG A 39 4.47 -0.86 -8.71
C ARG A 39 5.30 0.28 -9.29
N SER A 40 5.98 1.02 -8.43
CA SER A 40 6.84 2.14 -8.80
C SER A 40 8.12 2.09 -7.98
N HIS A 41 9.25 1.85 -8.63
CA HIS A 41 10.57 1.89 -7.98
C HIS A 41 10.89 3.31 -7.51
N GLN A 42 11.38 3.45 -6.28
CA GLN A 42 11.67 4.74 -5.64
C GLN A 42 13.18 4.95 -5.40
N GLY A 43 14.03 4.18 -6.07
CA GLY A 43 15.48 4.12 -5.84
C GLY A 43 15.86 3.03 -4.83
N GLY A 44 17.03 2.41 -5.04
CA GLY A 44 17.43 1.20 -4.32
C GLY A 44 16.39 0.07 -4.44
N ASP A 45 16.22 -0.70 -3.37
CA ASP A 45 15.23 -1.79 -3.30
C ASP A 45 13.83 -1.32 -2.89
N ALA A 46 13.59 0.00 -2.87
CA ALA A 46 12.32 0.57 -2.46
C ALA A 46 11.27 0.51 -3.59
N VAL A 47 10.13 -0.13 -3.30
CA VAL A 47 9.01 -0.29 -4.22
C VAL A 47 7.73 0.25 -3.57
N ALA A 48 7.11 1.22 -4.24
CA ALA A 48 5.78 1.69 -3.89
C ALA A 48 4.72 0.84 -4.61
N ILE A 49 3.81 0.26 -3.84
CA ILE A 49 2.72 -0.60 -4.30
C ILE A 49 1.39 0.11 -4.06
N PHE A 50 0.49 0.09 -5.03
CA PHE A 50 -0.86 0.65 -4.91
C PHE A 50 -1.83 0.00 -5.89
N VAL A 51 -3.13 0.15 -5.61
CA VAL A 51 -4.22 -0.36 -6.44
C VAL A 51 -4.78 0.77 -7.30
N SER A 52 -4.89 0.56 -8.61
CA SER A 52 -5.57 1.46 -9.53
C SER A 52 -7.09 1.37 -9.37
N LYS A 53 -7.81 2.46 -9.64
CA LYS A 53 -9.29 2.47 -9.57
C LYS A 53 -9.92 1.37 -10.43
N ARG A 54 -9.34 1.08 -11.60
CA ARG A 54 -9.82 0.03 -12.51
C ARG A 54 -9.66 -1.36 -11.88
N ALA A 55 -8.45 -1.71 -11.42
CA ALA A 55 -8.19 -3.01 -10.81
C ALA A 55 -9.04 -3.19 -9.54
N GLY A 56 -9.09 -2.17 -8.68
CA GLY A 56 -9.92 -2.19 -7.49
C GLY A 56 -11.41 -2.37 -7.78
N GLY A 57 -11.94 -1.69 -8.81
CA GLY A 57 -13.32 -1.87 -9.24
C GLY A 57 -13.60 -3.30 -9.74
N GLN A 58 -12.62 -3.93 -10.39
CA GLN A 58 -12.73 -5.33 -10.81
C GLN A 58 -12.77 -6.28 -9.60
N LEU A 59 -11.91 -6.07 -8.59
CA LEU A 59 -11.91 -6.87 -7.36
C LEU A 59 -13.25 -6.81 -6.61
N VAL A 60 -13.94 -5.66 -6.64
CA VAL A 60 -15.30 -5.54 -6.07
C VAL A 60 -16.31 -6.34 -6.89
N LYS A 61 -16.26 -6.26 -8.23
CA LYS A 61 -17.15 -7.03 -9.11
C LYS A 61 -16.99 -8.54 -8.90
N ASP A 62 -15.75 -8.97 -8.71
CA ASP A 62 -15.37 -10.37 -8.49
C ASP A 62 -15.59 -10.80 -7.02
N ARG A 63 -16.14 -9.91 -6.17
CA ARG A 63 -16.43 -10.15 -4.74
C ARG A 63 -15.19 -10.52 -3.90
N VAL A 64 -14.01 -10.14 -4.34
CA VAL A 64 -12.74 -10.35 -3.62
C VAL A 64 -12.61 -9.36 -2.46
N ILE A 65 -13.05 -8.12 -2.66
CA ILE A 65 -13.07 -7.07 -1.63
C ILE A 65 -14.44 -6.39 -1.57
N THR A 66 -14.72 -5.73 -0.45
CA THR A 66 -15.95 -4.93 -0.29
C THR A 66 -15.79 -3.53 -0.93
N PRO A 67 -16.89 -2.87 -1.35
CA PRO A 67 -16.85 -1.47 -1.77
C PRO A 67 -16.26 -0.54 -0.71
N ALA A 68 -16.58 -0.77 0.57
CA ALA A 68 -16.05 0.02 1.68
C ALA A 68 -14.52 -0.15 1.86
N LEU A 69 -13.99 -1.34 1.56
CA LEU A 69 -12.54 -1.57 1.54
C LEU A 69 -11.92 -0.87 0.33
N LEU A 70 -12.54 -0.95 -0.85
CA LEU A 70 -12.05 -0.30 -2.07
C LEU A 70 -11.77 1.19 -1.88
N GLU A 71 -12.68 1.94 -1.24
CA GLU A 71 -12.51 3.38 -0.98
C GLU A 71 -11.21 3.71 -0.21
N ARG A 72 -10.82 2.81 0.69
CA ARG A 72 -9.57 2.92 1.46
C ARG A 72 -8.35 2.53 0.63
N LEU A 73 -8.46 1.48 -0.18
CA LEU A 73 -7.35 0.91 -0.96
C LEU A 73 -6.88 1.81 -2.11
N VAL A 74 -7.81 2.37 -2.89
CA VAL A 74 -7.45 3.16 -4.09
C VAL A 74 -6.66 4.43 -3.77
N ASN A 75 -6.74 4.86 -2.51
CA ASN A 75 -6.04 6.03 -1.99
C ASN A 75 -4.87 5.64 -1.09
N LEU A 76 -4.41 4.39 -1.08
CA LEU A 76 -3.31 3.95 -0.22
C LEU A 76 -2.09 3.57 -1.04
N VAL A 77 -0.92 4.03 -0.59
CA VAL A 77 0.39 3.55 -1.07
C VAL A 77 1.09 2.84 0.07
N VAL A 78 1.63 1.66 -0.23
CA VAL A 78 2.49 0.89 0.66
C VAL A 78 3.90 0.92 0.10
N LEU A 79 4.84 1.48 0.85
CA LEU A 79 6.26 1.48 0.49
C LEU A 79 6.94 0.30 1.15
N THR A 80 7.56 -0.54 0.34
CA THR A 80 8.29 -1.74 0.78
C THR A 80 9.74 -1.67 0.36
N ALA A 81 10.64 -2.28 1.13
CA ALA A 81 12.03 -2.56 0.74
C ALA A 81 12.45 -3.86 1.41
N GLU A 82 13.07 -4.79 0.67
CA GLU A 82 13.61 -6.06 1.20
C GLU A 82 12.65 -6.85 2.10
N GLY A 83 11.36 -6.93 1.74
CA GLY A 83 10.35 -7.65 2.54
C GLY A 83 9.88 -6.91 3.81
N ILE A 84 10.27 -5.65 3.98
CA ILE A 84 9.86 -4.78 5.07
C ILE A 84 8.88 -3.72 4.56
N ILE A 85 7.78 -3.48 5.28
CA ILE A 85 6.94 -2.30 5.09
C ILE A 85 7.64 -1.13 5.77
N VAL A 86 8.20 -0.25 4.95
CA VAL A 86 8.93 0.94 5.41
C VAL A 86 7.95 2.00 5.89
N THR A 87 6.91 2.28 5.11
CA THR A 87 5.86 3.24 5.49
C THR A 87 4.59 3.07 4.65
N THR A 88 3.50 3.70 5.09
CA THR A 88 2.21 3.73 4.37
C THR A 88 1.65 5.14 4.38
N PHE A 89 1.09 5.61 3.26
CA PHE A 89 0.54 6.96 3.19
C PHE A 89 -0.64 7.08 2.20
N PRO A 90 -1.56 8.02 2.46
CA PRO A 90 -2.61 8.32 1.49
C PRO A 90 -2.02 8.89 0.20
N ARG A 91 -2.48 8.38 -0.93
CA ARG A 91 -2.26 8.93 -2.25
C ARG A 91 -3.08 10.22 -2.37
N LYS A 92 -2.47 11.37 -2.09
CA LYS A 92 -3.04 12.66 -2.50
C LYS A 92 -3.14 12.65 -4.03
N GLY A 93 -4.25 13.11 -4.60
CA GLY A 93 -4.62 13.00 -6.02
C GLY A 93 -3.69 13.62 -7.07
N GLY A 94 -2.43 13.90 -6.74
CA GLY A 94 -1.39 14.27 -7.69
C GLY A 94 -0.76 13.03 -8.34
N ARG A 95 -0.40 13.18 -9.61
CA ARG A 95 0.48 12.25 -10.34
C ARG A 95 1.74 12.04 -9.48
N LEU A 96 2.12 10.79 -9.19
CA LEU A 96 3.45 10.51 -8.64
C LEU A 96 4.44 11.17 -9.60
N ARG A 97 5.16 12.20 -9.14
CA ARG A 97 6.27 12.74 -9.92
C ARG A 97 7.22 11.57 -10.11
N ARG A 98 7.43 11.17 -11.36
CA ARG A 98 8.45 10.18 -11.71
C ARG A 98 9.74 10.71 -11.07
N GLY A 99 10.37 9.93 -10.20
CA GLY A 99 11.80 10.09 -9.98
C GLY A 99 12.42 9.89 -11.36
N GLU A 100 13.03 10.95 -11.88
CA GLU A 100 13.86 10.90 -13.07
C GLU A 100 14.88 9.76 -12.91
N PRO A 101 14.97 8.81 -13.86
CA PRO A 101 16.23 8.12 -14.07
C PRO A 101 17.20 9.12 -14.70
N ALA A 102 18.37 9.31 -14.08
CA ALA A 102 19.55 9.79 -14.79
C ALA A 102 20.14 8.64 -15.63
#